data_AF-A0A0G0XB40-F1
#
_entry.id   AF-A0A0G0XB40-F1
#
_cell.length_a   1.000
_cell.length_b   1.000
_cell.length_c   1.000
_cell.angle_alpha   90.00
_cell.angle_beta   90.00
_cell.angle_gamma   90.00
#
_symmetry.space_group_name_H-M   'P 1'
#
loop_
_entity.id
_entity.type
_entity.pdbx_description
1 polymer ?
#
loop_
_entity_poly.entity_id
_entity_poly.type
_entity_poly.pdbx_seq_one_letter_code
_entity_poly.pdbx_strand_id
1 'polypeptide(L)'
;MQNAITLIVRRAIQPDQEVTVDYALFQSDEEWKASWECRCGSSNCRHTITGRDWRLPVVQERYKGHFSPFLNKRIEKITKT
;
A
#
# COMPACT_ATOMS: atom_id res chain seq x y z
N MET A 1 8.38 1.98 21.28
CA MET A 1 8.86 2.81 20.16
C MET A 1 7.67 3.55 19.58
N GLN A 2 7.79 4.86 19.39
CA GLN A 2 6.70 5.75 18.98
C GLN A 2 6.28 5.51 17.52
N ASN A 3 4.97 5.54 17.28
CA ASN A 3 4.27 5.13 16.06
C ASN A 3 4.53 6.03 14.84
N ALA A 4 5.69 5.89 14.21
CA ALA A 4 5.93 6.28 12.82
C ALA A 4 6.15 5.00 12.00
N ILE A 5 5.42 4.83 10.89
CA ILE A 5 5.48 3.61 10.06
C ILE A 5 6.88 3.54 9.44
N THR A 6 7.65 2.51 9.78
CA THR A 6 8.94 2.23 9.14
C THR A 6 8.71 1.78 7.70
N LEU A 7 9.33 2.47 6.73
CA LEU A 7 9.38 2.00 5.36
C LEU A 7 10.48 0.94 5.22
N ILE A 8 10.12 -0.22 4.67
CA ILE A 8 11.04 -1.35 4.47
C ILE A 8 11.19 -1.58 2.97
N VAL A 9 12.44 -1.63 2.50
CA VAL A 9 12.74 -1.92 1.10
C VAL A 9 12.34 -3.36 0.76
N ARG A 10 11.66 -3.53 -0.38
CA ARG A 10 11.24 -4.86 -0.89
C ARG A 10 12.09 -5.38 -2.05
N ARG A 11 13.05 -4.58 -2.48
CA ARG A 11 14.04 -4.90 -3.52
C ARG A 11 15.28 -4.05 -3.29
N ALA A 12 16.39 -4.46 -3.89
CA ALA A 12 17.56 -3.58 -3.99
C ALA A 12 17.19 -2.29 -4.74
N ILE A 13 17.76 -1.17 -4.27
CA ILE A 13 17.60 0.15 -4.87
C ILE A 13 19.00 0.59 -5.30
N GLN A 14 19.14 0.98 -6.57
CA GLN A 14 20.40 1.46 -7.12
C GLN A 14 20.56 2.96 -6.82
N PRO A 15 21.80 3.50 -6.85
CA PRO A 15 22.01 4.95 -6.87
C PRO A 15 21.13 5.62 -7.92
N ASP A 16 20.66 6.83 -7.60
CA ASP A 16 19.82 7.66 -8.47
C ASP A 16 18.42 7.10 -8.80
N GLN A 17 18.01 5.97 -8.24
CA GLN A 17 16.62 5.49 -8.33
C GLN A 17 15.71 6.21 -7.34
N GLU A 18 14.53 6.63 -7.81
CA GLU A 18 13.46 7.09 -6.94
C GLU A 18 13.01 5.97 -5.99
N VAL A 19 12.93 6.29 -4.70
CA VAL A 19 12.35 5.40 -3.69
C VAL A 19 10.85 5.58 -3.70
N THR A 20 10.14 4.54 -4.14
CA THR A 20 8.68 4.55 -4.24
C THR A 20 8.03 3.78 -3.10
N VAL A 21 6.87 4.23 -2.64
CA VAL A 21 6.01 3.48 -1.71
C VAL A 21 4.60 3.32 -2.28
N ASP A 22 3.98 2.18 -2.02
CA ASP A 22 2.58 1.93 -2.37
C ASP A 22 1.66 2.44 -1.26
N TYR A 23 0.81 3.42 -1.57
CA TYR A 23 -0.15 4.01 -0.63
C TYR A 23 -1.11 2.99 -0.02
N ALA A 24 -1.41 1.89 -0.70
CA ALA A 24 -2.27 0.85 -0.16
C ALA A 24 -1.72 0.18 1.11
N LEU A 25 -0.44 0.38 1.43
CA LEU A 25 0.17 -0.17 2.64
C LEU A 25 -0.17 0.64 3.91
N PHE A 26 -0.64 1.89 3.78
CA PHE A 26 -0.83 2.76 4.94
C PHE A 26 -2.02 3.73 4.83
N GLN A 27 -2.48 4.09 3.63
CA GLN A 27 -3.68 4.90 3.49
C GLN A 27 -4.90 4.07 3.90
N SER A 28 -5.64 4.56 4.90
CA SER A 28 -6.75 3.84 5.54
C SER A 28 -8.05 4.64 5.63
N ASP A 29 -8.02 5.90 5.20
CA ASP A 29 -9.22 6.69 4.96
C ASP A 29 -9.89 6.20 3.67
N GLU A 30 -10.96 5.40 3.81
CA GLU A 30 -11.68 4.81 2.69
C GLU A 30 -12.49 5.82 1.85
N GLU A 31 -12.63 7.06 2.29
CA GLU A 31 -13.25 8.15 1.52
C GLU A 31 -12.21 8.92 0.70
N TRP A 32 -10.94 8.81 1.06
CA TRP A 32 -9.86 9.47 0.33
C TRP A 32 -9.64 8.86 -1.06
N LYS A 33 -9.51 9.75 -2.04
CA LYS A 33 -9.14 9.45 -3.42
C LYS A 33 -8.08 10.46 -3.87
N ALA A 34 -7.04 9.99 -4.53
CA ALA A 34 -6.05 10.87 -5.12
C ALA A 34 -6.72 11.82 -6.13
N SER A 35 -6.41 13.12 -6.04
CA SER A 35 -6.84 14.13 -7.01
C SER A 35 -6.00 14.13 -8.29
N TRP A 36 -5.03 13.22 -8.39
CA TRP A 36 -4.07 13.09 -9.48
C TRP A 36 -4.03 11.64 -9.98
N GLU A 37 -3.55 11.47 -11.21
CA GLU A 37 -3.31 10.15 -11.80
C GLU A 37 -1.90 9.65 -11.45
N CYS A 38 -1.82 8.39 -11.04
CA CYS A 38 -0.59 7.70 -10.72
C CYS A 38 0.24 7.44 -11.98
N ARG A 39 1.53 7.80 -11.92
CA ARG A 39 2.51 7.64 -13.00
C ARG A 39 3.67 6.75 -12.59
N CYS A 40 3.43 5.76 -11.73
CA CYS A 40 4.51 4.92 -11.16
C CYS A 40 5.22 4.01 -12.17
N GLY A 41 4.75 3.93 -13.43
CA GLY A 41 5.37 3.11 -14.49
C GLY A 41 5.22 1.60 -14.33
N SER A 42 4.56 1.11 -13.26
CA SER A 42 4.32 -0.32 -13.05
C SER A 42 3.33 -0.87 -14.07
N SER A 43 3.59 -2.08 -14.59
CA SER A 43 2.62 -2.84 -15.38
C SER A 43 1.32 -3.18 -14.63
N ASN A 44 1.34 -3.04 -13.30
CA ASN A 44 0.19 -3.24 -12.42
C ASN A 44 -0.29 -1.91 -11.82
N CYS A 45 -0.11 -0.79 -12.51
CA CYS A 45 -0.59 0.51 -12.05
C CYS A 45 -2.12 0.48 -11.92
N ARG A 46 -2.64 1.05 -10.83
CA ARG A 46 -4.10 1.22 -10.64
C ARG A 46 -4.63 2.51 -11.26
N HIS A 47 -3.75 3.37 -11.79
CA HIS A 47 -4.00 4.72 -12.31
C HIS A 47 -4.58 5.69 -11.28
N THR A 48 -5.68 5.36 -10.61
CA THR A 48 -6.23 6.14 -9.51
C THR A 48 -6.00 5.44 -8.19
N ILE A 49 -5.31 6.10 -7.26
CA ILE A 49 -5.08 5.57 -5.92
C ILE A 49 -6.26 5.95 -5.03
N THR A 50 -6.75 4.97 -4.26
CA THR A 50 -7.85 5.17 -3.30
C THR A 50 -7.47 4.63 -1.93
N GLY A 51 -8.11 5.13 -0.87
CA GLY A 51 -7.92 4.55 0.46
C GLY A 51 -8.64 3.21 0.68
N ARG A 52 -9.24 2.64 -0.37
CA ARG A 52 -9.79 1.27 -0.38
C ARG A 52 -8.88 0.27 -1.09
N ASP A 53 -7.75 0.71 -1.66
CA ASP A 53 -6.87 -0.14 -2.45
C ASP A 53 -6.32 -1.35 -1.67
N TRP A 54 -6.20 -1.24 -0.34
CA TRP A 54 -5.79 -2.33 0.56
C TRP A 54 -6.80 -3.48 0.62
N ARG A 55 -8.06 -3.26 0.18
CA ARG A 55 -9.10 -4.30 0.12
C ARG A 55 -8.98 -5.20 -1.11
N LEU A 56 -8.22 -4.80 -2.12
CA LEU A 56 -8.07 -5.57 -3.36
C LEU A 56 -7.34 -6.89 -3.06
N PRO A 57 -7.90 -8.07 -3.40
CA PRO A 57 -7.26 -9.36 -3.12
C PRO A 57 -5.85 -9.47 -3.69
N VAL A 58 -5.64 -8.95 -4.92
CA VAL A 58 -4.32 -8.93 -5.57
C VAL A 58 -3.28 -8.07 -4.82
N VAL A 59 -3.72 -7.02 -4.12
CA VAL A 59 -2.86 -6.16 -3.29
C VAL A 59 -2.57 -6.87 -1.97
N GLN A 60 -3.58 -7.47 -1.34
CA GLN A 60 -3.42 -8.24 -0.11
C GLN A 60 -2.42 -9.39 -0.27
N GLU A 61 -2.54 -10.17 -1.35
CA GLU A 61 -1.63 -11.28 -1.62
C GLU A 61 -0.21 -10.78 -1.89
N ARG A 62 -0.06 -9.74 -2.74
CA ARG A 62 1.25 -9.18 -3.09
C ARG A 62 2.03 -8.62 -1.89
N TYR A 63 1.33 -8.06 -0.92
CA TYR A 63 1.94 -7.33 0.19
C TYR A 63 1.66 -7.95 1.56
N LYS A 64 1.30 -9.24 1.59
CA LYS A 64 1.01 -9.97 2.83
C LYS A 64 2.10 -9.73 3.88
N GLY A 65 1.69 -9.27 5.07
CA GLY A 65 2.59 -8.97 6.18
C GLY A 65 3.32 -7.62 6.12
N HIS A 66 3.11 -6.81 5.08
CA HIS A 66 3.77 -5.50 4.91
C HIS A 66 2.85 -4.29 5.10
N PHE A 67 1.55 -4.48 5.30
CA PHE A 67 0.64 -3.38 5.62
C PHE A 67 0.95 -2.78 6.99
N SER A 68 0.50 -1.54 7.21
CA SER A 68 0.51 -0.95 8.54
C SER A 68 -0.21 -1.88 9.54
N PRO A 69 0.19 -1.88 10.83
CA PRO A 69 -0.45 -2.73 11.83
C PRO A 69 -1.98 -2.56 11.90
N PHE A 70 -2.47 -1.34 11.61
CA PHE A 70 -3.90 -1.05 11.54
C PHE A 70 -4.59 -1.76 10.37
N LEU A 71 -4.02 -1.68 9.17
CA LEU A 71 -4.60 -2.33 7.99
C LEU A 71 -4.49 -3.86 8.06
N ASN A 72 -3.40 -4.43 8.59
CA ASN A 72 -3.32 -5.88 8.85
C ASN A 72 -4.49 -6.36 9.72
N LYS A 73 -4.78 -5.67 10.82
CA LYS A 73 -5.94 -6.00 11.69
C LYS A 73 -7.29 -5.89 10.97
N ARG A 74 -7.43 -4.97 10.00
CA ARG A 74 -8.66 -4.87 9.19
C ARG A 74 -8.77 -6.00 8.18
N ILE A 75 -7.68 -6.33 7.48
CA ILE A 75 -7.62 -7.42 6.50
C ILE A 75 -7.99 -8.75 7.17
N GLU A 76 -7.39 -9.07 8.33
CA GLU A 76 -7.70 -10.31 9.06
C GLU A 76 -9.19 -10.47 9.41
N LYS A 77 -9.89 -9.37 9.68
CA LYS A 77 -11.34 -9.41 9.96
C LYS A 77 -12.16 -9.73 8.72
N ILE A 78 -11.73 -9.26 7.56
CA ILE A 78 -12.44 -9.49 6.29
C ILE A 78 -12.20 -10.93 5.80
N THR A 79 -10.97 -11.44 5.92
CA THR A 79 -10.62 -12.80 5.44
C THR A 79 -11.19 -13.93 6.31
N LYS A 80 -11.58 -13.64 7.56
CA LYS A 80 -12.20 -14.61 8.48
C LYS A 80 -13.72 -14.71 8.35
N THR A 81 -14.33 -13.98 7.43
CA THR A 81 -15.76 -14.02 7.11
C THR A 81 -15.97 -14.83 5.84
#